data_AF-A0A0P1GWZ8-F1
#
_entry.id   AF-A0A0P1GWZ8-F1
#
_cell.length_a   1.000
_cell.length_b   1.000
_cell.length_c   1.000
_cell.angle_alpha   90.00
_cell.angle_beta   90.00
_cell.angle_gamma   90.00
#
_symmetry.space_group_name_H-M   'P 1'
#
loop_
_entity.id
_entity.type
_entity.pdbx_description
1 polymer ?
#
loop_
_entity_poly.entity_id
_entity_poly.type
_entity_poly.pdbx_seq_one_letter_code
_entity_poly.pdbx_strand_id
1 'polypeptide(L)'
;MIDLFFYGTLRYVPLLERVLGRGGDDLDVQEASLPEHGVFGVKDQPFPAIEARAGAIAQGVLVRGLSEDDLAALNFYEGGFDYALKPITVQLQDGSQAAAEVYFPEPGLWPLESRWDLQAWITAWGPLTLRAAAEVMSYRGRMSAAQVARSFPSVRRRAASWLAAQAHEADPDHDLSRDVIVHGHKRAYMNFFAMEEMDLQFRRYDGSLSQVVNRGVAMVGQAAVVLPYDPFRDQVLLVEQFRAATFIGGEKQPWMWEPVAGLIDPGETPQAAAIREAKEEAGLTIAKLEPVTQAYSSSGSSSEFIHVFVGLTDLCQIDGGGGVAGENEDLRSQILGFDQLMRGIDDLIYRDMPLVTAALWLSRHRDRLRSERR
;
A
#
# COMPACT_ATOMS: atom_id res chain seq x y z
N MET A 1 35.55 7.46 0.21
CA MET A 1 34.87 6.37 0.91
C MET A 1 34.31 6.93 2.20
N ILE A 2 33.10 6.55 2.55
CA ILE A 2 32.33 7.10 3.68
C ILE A 2 31.90 5.93 4.57
N ASP A 3 31.95 6.14 5.88
CA ASP A 3 31.50 5.17 6.86
C ASP A 3 30.17 5.66 7.44
N LEU A 4 29.13 4.85 7.38
CA LEU A 4 27.78 5.20 7.84
C LEU A 4 27.32 4.31 8.97
N PHE A 5 26.67 4.90 9.97
CA PHE A 5 26.01 4.17 11.04
C PHE A 5 24.49 4.17 10.85
N PHE A 6 23.91 2.97 10.71
CA PHE A 6 22.48 2.77 10.56
C PHE A 6 21.86 2.30 11.88
N TYR A 7 20.84 3.00 12.37
CA TYR A 7 20.12 2.67 13.60
C TYR A 7 18.69 2.14 13.36
N GLY A 8 18.17 2.31 12.14
CA GLY A 8 16.79 2.02 11.78
C GLY A 8 16.61 0.83 10.85
N THR A 9 15.73 0.96 9.87
CA THR A 9 15.34 -0.12 8.94
C THR A 9 16.51 -0.65 8.12
N LEU A 10 17.46 0.21 7.71
CA LEU A 10 18.67 -0.18 6.98
C LEU A 10 19.66 -1.05 7.77
N ARG A 11 19.42 -1.29 9.07
CA ARG A 11 20.10 -2.38 9.81
C ARG A 11 19.74 -3.77 9.27
N TYR A 12 18.60 -3.90 8.61
CA TYR A 12 18.20 -5.12 7.95
C TYR A 12 19.02 -5.30 6.67
N VAL A 13 20.08 -6.11 6.72
CA VAL A 13 21.06 -6.26 5.63
C VAL A 13 20.41 -6.54 4.26
N PRO A 14 19.39 -7.41 4.11
CA PRO A 14 18.71 -7.59 2.82
C PRO A 14 18.09 -6.31 2.24
N LEU A 15 17.66 -5.37 3.09
CA LEU A 15 17.19 -4.06 2.63
C LEU A 15 18.37 -3.20 2.17
N LEU A 16 19.45 -3.18 2.94
CA LEU A 16 20.66 -2.45 2.58
C LEU A 16 21.23 -2.94 1.23
N GLU A 17 21.35 -4.26 1.03
CA GLU A 17 21.76 -4.87 -0.24
C GLU A 17 20.87 -4.41 -1.40
N ARG A 18 19.55 -4.36 -1.18
CA ARG A 18 18.58 -3.91 -2.20
C ARG A 18 18.79 -2.44 -2.58
N VAL A 19 19.10 -1.59 -1.60
CA VAL A 19 19.34 -0.16 -1.81
C VAL A 19 20.69 0.06 -2.49
N LEU A 20 21.73 -0.67 -2.10
CA LEU A 20 23.07 -0.54 -2.68
C LEU A 20 23.21 -1.23 -4.04
N GLY A 21 22.36 -2.22 -4.34
CA GLY A 21 22.42 -2.99 -5.58
C GLY A 21 23.58 -4.00 -5.66
N ARG A 22 24.17 -4.35 -4.50
CA ARG A 22 25.26 -5.34 -4.37
C ARG A 22 25.11 -6.17 -3.10
N GLY A 23 25.71 -7.36 -3.10
CA GLY A 23 25.57 -8.35 -2.02
C GLY A 23 26.32 -7.95 -0.75
N GLY A 24 25.85 -8.45 0.40
CA GLY A 24 26.36 -8.10 1.72
C GLY A 24 27.78 -8.60 2.00
N ASP A 25 28.24 -9.63 1.29
CA ASP A 25 29.63 -10.12 1.41
C ASP A 25 30.67 -9.07 0.99
N ASP A 26 30.27 -8.05 0.21
CA ASP A 26 31.10 -6.92 -0.20
C ASP A 26 31.02 -5.73 0.79
N LEU A 27 30.23 -5.84 1.87
CA LEU A 27 30.03 -4.79 2.86
C LEU A 27 30.79 -5.11 4.15
N ASP A 28 31.64 -4.18 4.58
CA ASP A 28 32.24 -4.21 5.92
C ASP A 28 31.20 -3.73 6.94
N VAL A 29 30.39 -4.67 7.44
CA VAL A 29 29.32 -4.43 8.42
C VAL A 29 29.77 -4.89 9.81
N GLN A 30 29.76 -3.98 10.78
CA GLN A 30 30.07 -4.27 12.18
C GLN A 30 28.98 -3.73 13.10
N GLU A 31 28.59 -4.50 14.12
CA GLU A 31 27.72 -3.96 15.15
C GLU A 31 28.37 -2.80 15.91
N ALA A 32 27.59 -1.76 16.13
CA ALA A 32 28.02 -0.57 16.85
C ALA A 32 26.86 0.04 17.64
N SER A 33 27.18 0.95 18.54
CA SER A 33 26.18 1.66 19.32
C SER A 33 26.50 3.16 19.39
N LEU A 34 25.44 3.95 19.51
CA LEU A 34 25.53 5.39 19.71
C LEU A 34 24.97 5.75 21.10
N PRO A 35 25.83 6.08 22.08
CA PRO A 35 25.40 6.55 23.40
C PRO A 35 24.65 7.88 23.33
N GLU A 36 23.91 8.19 24.41
CA GLU A 36 23.10 9.40 24.57
C GLU A 36 22.02 9.57 23.48
N HIS A 37 21.62 8.48 22.84
CA HIS A 37 20.61 8.43 21.79
C HIS A 37 19.69 7.22 21.97
N GLY A 38 18.43 7.36 21.62
CA GLY A 38 17.47 6.27 21.58
C GLY A 38 16.78 6.17 20.22
N VAL A 39 16.35 4.95 19.86
CA VAL A 39 15.58 4.69 18.64
C VAL A 39 14.14 4.37 19.04
N PHE A 40 13.20 5.13 18.47
CA PHE A 40 11.78 5.06 18.82
C PHE A 40 10.94 4.86 17.57
N GLY A 41 9.81 4.16 17.71
CA GLY A 41 8.84 4.05 16.63
C GLY A 41 8.24 5.43 16.33
N VAL A 42 8.02 5.72 15.06
CA VAL A 42 7.24 6.89 14.65
C VAL A 42 5.77 6.49 14.61
N LYS A 43 4.91 7.28 15.24
CA LYS A 43 3.46 7.02 15.29
C LYS A 43 2.89 6.88 13.88
N ASP A 44 2.07 5.85 13.68
CA ASP A 44 1.39 5.52 12.43
C ASP A 44 2.34 5.35 11.22
N GLN A 45 3.62 5.06 11.46
CA GLN A 45 4.63 4.89 10.42
C GLN A 45 5.45 3.60 10.60
N PRO A 46 5.76 2.87 9.51
CA PRO A 46 6.52 1.63 9.58
C PRO A 46 8.04 1.88 9.55
N PHE A 47 8.51 2.94 10.23
CA PHE A 47 9.93 3.27 10.36
C PHE A 47 10.23 3.93 11.70
N PRO A 48 11.47 3.81 12.22
CA PRO A 48 11.87 4.47 13.43
C PRO A 48 12.49 5.85 13.18
N ALA A 49 12.65 6.61 14.25
CA ALA A 49 13.48 7.80 14.30
C ALA A 49 14.46 7.72 15.49
N ILE A 50 15.62 8.34 15.33
CA ILE A 50 16.61 8.49 16.40
C ILE A 50 16.47 9.86 17.08
N GLU A 51 16.59 9.90 18.40
CA GLU A 51 16.55 11.13 19.18
C GLU A 51 17.65 11.12 20.25
N ALA A 52 18.27 12.28 20.48
CA ALA A 52 19.19 12.46 21.61
C ALA A 52 18.42 12.32 22.94
N ARG A 53 18.84 11.37 23.77
CA ARG A 53 18.20 11.10 25.06
C ARG A 53 19.23 10.63 26.07
N ALA A 54 19.32 11.38 27.17
CA ALA A 54 20.32 11.15 28.19
C ALA A 54 20.24 9.71 28.75
N GLY A 55 21.37 9.01 28.78
CA GLY A 55 21.46 7.62 29.25
C GLY A 55 20.79 6.56 28.37
N ALA A 56 20.30 6.93 27.18
CA ALA A 56 19.85 5.97 26.17
C ALA A 56 21.03 5.51 25.30
N ILE A 57 20.89 4.33 24.68
CA ILE A 57 21.86 3.79 23.73
C ILE A 57 21.11 3.32 22.48
N ALA A 58 21.48 3.85 21.32
CA ALA A 58 20.95 3.43 20.03
C ALA A 58 21.82 2.30 19.48
N GLN A 59 21.22 1.12 19.31
CA GLN A 59 21.88 -0.03 18.70
C GLN A 59 21.82 0.07 17.19
N GLY A 60 22.91 -0.24 16.49
CA GLY A 60 22.99 -0.12 15.05
C GLY A 60 24.09 -0.95 14.41
N VAL A 61 24.30 -0.70 13.13
CA VAL A 61 25.40 -1.28 12.36
C VAL A 61 26.21 -0.16 11.72
N LEU A 62 27.53 -0.24 11.87
CA LEU A 62 28.49 0.58 11.15
C LEU A 62 28.84 -0.14 9.85
N VAL A 63 28.70 0.55 8.73
CA VAL A 63 29.07 0.07 7.41
C VAL A 63 30.19 0.94 6.86
N ARG A 64 31.35 0.35 6.61
CA ARG A 64 32.54 1.10 6.18
C ARG A 64 32.78 1.02 4.69
N GLY A 65 33.54 1.99 4.18
CA GLY A 65 34.07 1.92 2.83
C GLY A 65 33.03 2.18 1.73
N LEU A 66 31.91 2.85 2.04
CA LEU A 66 30.87 3.14 1.05
C LEU A 66 31.40 4.13 0.00
N SER A 67 31.10 3.84 -1.26
CA SER A 67 31.45 4.69 -2.39
C SER A 67 30.51 5.90 -2.49
N GLU A 68 30.84 6.84 -3.36
CA GLU A 68 29.93 7.95 -3.68
C GLU A 68 28.63 7.47 -4.34
N ASP A 69 28.67 6.38 -5.12
CA ASP A 69 27.47 5.81 -5.74
C ASP A 69 26.56 5.15 -4.70
N ASP A 70 27.13 4.44 -3.70
CA ASP A 70 26.40 3.89 -2.56
C ASP A 70 25.71 5.01 -1.77
N LEU A 71 26.44 6.09 -1.46
CA LEU A 71 25.88 7.24 -0.77
C LEU A 71 24.73 7.86 -1.59
N ALA A 72 24.90 8.00 -2.91
CA ALA A 72 23.85 8.51 -3.77
C ALA A 72 22.62 7.59 -3.86
N ALA A 73 22.81 6.27 -3.75
CA ALA A 73 21.70 5.31 -3.68
C ALA A 73 20.95 5.40 -2.34
N LEU A 74 21.67 5.51 -1.23
CA LEU A 74 21.11 5.72 0.11
C LEU A 74 20.38 7.05 0.19
N ASN A 75 20.97 8.15 -0.28
CA ASN A 75 20.32 9.47 -0.33
C ASN A 75 19.07 9.46 -1.23
N PHE A 76 19.04 8.65 -2.28
CA PHE A 76 17.84 8.51 -3.10
C PHE A 76 16.71 7.77 -2.37
N TYR A 77 17.05 6.73 -1.60
CA TYR A 77 16.09 5.96 -0.80
C TYR A 77 15.61 6.71 0.45
N GLU A 78 16.55 7.27 1.22
CA GLU A 78 16.32 7.98 2.49
C GLU A 78 15.94 9.45 2.31
N GLY A 79 16.32 10.09 1.20
CA GLY A 79 16.08 11.52 0.95
C GLY A 79 14.61 11.90 0.76
N GLY A 80 13.69 10.95 0.93
CA GLY A 80 12.26 11.22 1.09
C GLY A 80 11.81 11.52 2.52
N PHE A 81 12.71 11.42 3.50
CA PHE A 81 12.41 11.56 4.93
C PHE A 81 13.11 12.77 5.58
N ASP A 82 13.62 13.71 4.77
CA ASP A 82 14.32 14.94 5.19
C ASP A 82 15.41 14.68 6.25
N TYR A 83 16.27 13.70 5.97
CA TYR A 83 17.41 13.37 6.81
C TYR A 83 18.65 14.20 6.45
N ALA A 84 19.33 14.71 7.47
CA ALA A 84 20.66 15.30 7.33
C ALA A 84 21.73 14.33 7.82
N LEU A 85 22.79 14.12 7.02
CA LEU A 85 23.98 13.42 7.47
C LEU A 85 24.75 14.29 8.46
N LYS A 86 25.03 13.73 9.63
CA LYS A 86 25.84 14.38 10.66
C LYS A 86 27.01 13.48 11.06
N PRO A 87 28.22 14.04 11.22
CA PRO A 87 29.34 13.29 11.75
C PRO A 87 29.07 12.91 13.21
N ILE A 88 29.36 11.67 13.56
CA ILE A 88 29.20 11.13 14.90
C ILE A 88 30.37 10.20 15.24
N THR A 89 30.54 9.91 16.52
CA THR A 89 31.43 8.86 17.01
C THR A 89 30.61 7.74 17.61
N VAL A 90 30.74 6.53 17.06
CA VAL A 90 30.06 5.33 17.56
C VAL A 90 31.01 4.47 18.38
N GLN A 91 30.46 3.68 19.30
CA GLN A 91 31.19 2.69 20.08
C GLN A 91 31.06 1.31 19.42
N LEU A 92 32.18 0.64 19.18
CA LEU A 92 32.24 -0.72 18.67
C LEU A 92 32.14 -1.73 19.82
N GLN A 93 31.82 -2.99 19.50
CA GLN A 93 31.68 -4.06 20.50
C GLN A 93 32.95 -4.31 21.34
N ASP A 94 34.14 -4.02 20.79
CA ASP A 94 35.42 -4.16 21.49
C ASP A 94 35.73 -2.96 22.43
N GLY A 95 34.82 -2.00 22.53
CA GLY A 95 34.95 -0.78 23.33
C GLY A 95 35.73 0.35 22.64
N SER A 96 36.24 0.12 21.43
CA SER A 96 36.87 1.18 20.64
C SER A 96 35.83 2.11 20.00
N GLN A 97 36.30 3.23 19.46
CA GLN A 97 35.45 4.25 18.83
C GLN A 97 35.76 4.37 17.34
N ALA A 98 34.72 4.59 16.54
CA ALA A 98 34.85 4.85 15.11
C ALA A 98 34.09 6.12 14.72
N ALA A 99 34.68 6.90 13.80
CA ALA A 99 33.98 8.01 13.17
C ALA A 99 33.04 7.47 12.08
N ALA A 100 31.84 8.03 12.00
CA ALA A 100 30.84 7.69 10.99
C ALA A 100 29.93 8.90 10.72
N GLU A 101 29.13 8.83 9.67
CA GLU A 101 27.98 9.74 9.50
C GLU A 101 26.65 9.01 9.72
N VAL A 102 25.64 9.76 10.15
CA VAL A 102 24.31 9.23 10.50
C VAL A 102 23.24 10.14 9.93
N TYR A 103 22.19 9.53 9.37
CA TYR A 103 20.97 10.22 8.95
C TYR A 103 20.12 10.61 10.17
N PHE A 104 20.06 11.90 10.49
CA PHE A 104 19.21 12.41 11.58
C PHE A 104 17.96 13.07 11.04
N PRO A 105 16.76 12.75 11.58
CA PRO A 105 15.55 13.47 11.23
C PRO A 105 15.66 14.91 11.69
N GLU A 106 14.91 15.80 11.05
CA GLU A 106 14.69 17.12 11.62
C GLU A 106 14.07 16.97 13.03
N PRO A 107 14.61 17.67 14.06
CA PRO A 107 14.10 17.56 15.42
C PRO A 107 12.61 17.94 15.50
N GLY A 108 11.80 17.08 16.11
CA GLY A 108 10.36 17.32 16.28
C GLY A 108 9.51 17.06 15.03
N LEU A 109 10.10 16.62 13.92
CA LEU A 109 9.38 16.30 12.68
C LEU A 109 8.37 15.17 12.87
N TRP A 110 8.75 14.15 13.65
CA TRP A 110 7.98 12.93 13.81
C TRP A 110 7.50 12.73 15.26
N PRO A 111 6.20 12.46 15.48
CA PRO A 111 5.70 12.05 16.80
C PRO A 111 6.25 10.66 17.14
N LEU A 112 7.01 10.58 18.25
CA LEU A 112 7.65 9.35 18.70
C LEU A 112 6.79 8.58 19.71
N GLU A 113 6.85 7.25 19.66
CA GLU A 113 6.15 6.35 20.57
C GLU A 113 7.13 5.55 21.46
N SER A 114 6.86 4.26 21.64
CA SER A 114 7.71 3.35 22.40
C SER A 114 9.05 3.08 21.71
N ARG A 115 9.97 2.47 22.45
CA ARG A 115 11.23 1.97 21.88
C ARG A 115 10.95 1.07 20.68
N TRP A 116 11.74 1.26 19.64
CA TRP A 116 11.62 0.47 18.42
C TRP A 116 12.41 -0.84 18.54
N ASP A 117 11.83 -1.91 18.02
CA ASP A 117 12.44 -3.23 17.99
C ASP A 117 12.63 -3.69 16.54
N LEU A 118 13.89 -3.93 16.16
CA LEU A 118 14.24 -4.32 14.79
C LEU A 118 13.64 -5.69 14.43
N GLN A 119 13.62 -6.65 15.34
CA GLN A 119 13.20 -8.01 15.02
C GLN A 119 11.68 -8.07 14.81
N ALA A 120 10.91 -7.41 15.68
CA ALA A 120 9.48 -7.22 15.52
C ALA A 120 9.16 -6.47 14.22
N TRP A 121 9.94 -5.44 13.88
CA TRP A 121 9.80 -4.73 12.61
C TRP A 121 10.11 -5.63 11.40
N ILE A 122 11.17 -6.43 11.42
CA ILE A 122 11.51 -7.36 10.33
C ILE A 122 10.34 -8.33 10.10
N THR A 123 9.79 -8.91 11.17
CA THR A 123 8.67 -9.84 11.08
C THR A 123 7.41 -9.18 10.51
N ALA A 124 7.10 -7.95 10.93
CA ALA A 124 5.87 -7.27 10.50
C ALA A 124 5.98 -6.58 9.13
N TRP A 125 7.14 -5.99 8.82
CA TRP A 125 7.31 -5.03 7.72
C TRP A 125 8.45 -5.38 6.76
N GLY A 126 9.33 -6.33 7.10
CA GLY A 126 10.50 -6.69 6.31
C GLY A 126 10.17 -7.04 4.85
N PRO A 127 9.32 -8.05 4.59
CA PRO A 127 8.95 -8.44 3.22
C PRO A 127 8.36 -7.29 2.40
N LEU A 128 7.47 -6.49 3.01
CA LEU A 128 6.83 -5.35 2.37
C LEU A 128 7.87 -4.29 1.99
N THR A 129 8.78 -4.00 2.92
CA THR A 129 9.83 -2.99 2.74
C THR A 129 10.80 -3.41 1.66
N LEU A 130 11.16 -4.70 1.56
CA LEU A 130 11.99 -5.22 0.46
C LEU A 130 11.31 -5.07 -0.90
N ARG A 131 10.01 -5.38 -0.99
CA ARG A 131 9.26 -5.24 -2.26
C ARG A 131 9.12 -3.78 -2.66
N ALA A 132 8.85 -2.89 -1.70
CA ALA A 132 8.77 -1.45 -1.90
C ALA A 132 10.12 -0.86 -2.32
N ALA A 133 11.21 -1.25 -1.66
CA ALA A 133 12.57 -0.82 -2.02
C ALA A 133 12.95 -1.25 -3.43
N ALA A 134 12.56 -2.46 -3.86
CA ALA A 134 12.76 -2.89 -5.24
C ALA A 134 12.09 -1.94 -6.24
N GLU A 135 10.87 -1.47 -5.93
CA GLU A 135 10.14 -0.50 -6.75
C GLU A 135 10.85 0.85 -6.79
N VAL A 136 11.09 1.43 -5.62
CA VAL A 136 11.78 2.72 -5.44
C VAL A 136 13.10 2.74 -6.19
N MET A 137 13.98 1.78 -5.93
CA MET A 137 15.35 1.79 -6.45
C MET A 137 15.40 1.65 -7.98
N SER A 138 14.39 1.07 -8.61
CA SER A 138 14.32 1.03 -10.08
C SER A 138 14.10 2.39 -10.74
N TYR A 139 13.67 3.41 -9.99
CA TYR A 139 13.51 4.78 -10.46
C TYR A 139 14.74 5.66 -10.19
N ARG A 140 15.80 5.11 -9.58
CA ARG A 140 17.06 5.85 -9.40
C ARG A 140 17.57 6.34 -10.75
N GLY A 141 17.92 7.63 -10.81
CA GLY A 141 18.34 8.30 -12.06
C GLY A 141 17.22 8.68 -13.01
N ARG A 142 15.97 8.25 -12.77
CA ARG A 142 14.77 8.64 -13.54
C ARG A 142 13.85 9.60 -12.78
N MET A 143 13.91 9.57 -11.45
CA MET A 143 13.17 10.44 -10.54
C MET A 143 14.09 11.01 -9.47
N SER A 144 13.70 12.13 -8.87
CA SER A 144 14.33 12.67 -7.65
C SER A 144 13.80 11.97 -6.40
N ALA A 145 14.58 11.99 -5.31
CA ALA A 145 14.16 11.43 -4.02
C ALA A 145 12.82 12.02 -3.54
N ALA A 146 12.64 13.35 -3.65
CA ALA A 146 11.40 14.03 -3.28
C ALA A 146 10.18 13.58 -4.12
N GLN A 147 10.35 13.28 -5.41
CA GLN A 147 9.26 12.74 -6.23
C GLN A 147 8.86 11.33 -5.78
N VAL A 148 9.84 10.48 -5.43
CA VAL A 148 9.58 9.13 -4.95
C VAL A 148 8.95 9.14 -3.56
N ALA A 149 9.41 10.03 -2.67
CA ALA A 149 8.86 10.23 -1.33
C ALA A 149 7.34 10.47 -1.34
N ARG A 150 6.87 11.32 -2.26
CA ARG A 150 5.43 11.58 -2.44
C ARG A 150 4.64 10.34 -2.88
N SER A 151 5.30 9.38 -3.53
CA SER A 151 4.66 8.16 -4.02
C SER A 151 4.82 6.97 -3.06
N PHE A 152 5.59 7.12 -1.98
CA PHE A 152 5.94 6.03 -1.07
C PHE A 152 4.72 5.35 -0.42
N PRO A 153 3.66 6.08 0.01
CA PRO A 153 2.43 5.45 0.50
C PRO A 153 1.82 4.52 -0.55
N SER A 154 1.72 4.97 -1.80
CA SER A 154 1.21 4.15 -2.90
C SER A 154 2.12 2.98 -3.26
N VAL A 155 3.45 3.15 -3.20
CA VAL A 155 4.40 2.04 -3.37
C VAL A 155 4.18 0.97 -2.29
N ARG A 156 3.99 1.37 -1.04
CA ARG A 156 3.73 0.44 0.07
C ARG A 156 2.39 -0.30 -0.11
N ARG A 157 1.33 0.39 -0.55
CA ARG A 157 0.04 -0.25 -0.88
C ARG A 157 0.19 -1.30 -1.98
N ARG A 158 0.91 -0.98 -3.06
CA ARG A 158 1.21 -1.96 -4.12
C ARG A 158 2.07 -3.13 -3.64
N ALA A 159 3.06 -2.87 -2.79
CA ALA A 159 3.87 -3.92 -2.18
C ALA A 159 3.06 -4.85 -1.27
N ALA A 160 2.15 -4.30 -0.45
CA ALA A 160 1.22 -5.07 0.37
C ALA A 160 0.30 -5.95 -0.49
N SER A 161 -0.30 -5.37 -1.54
CA SER A 161 -1.14 -6.09 -2.50
C SER A 161 -0.39 -7.24 -3.18
N TRP A 162 0.87 -7.02 -3.56
CA TRP A 162 1.70 -8.06 -4.15
C TRP A 162 1.94 -9.22 -3.17
N LEU A 163 2.24 -8.91 -1.91
CA LEU A 163 2.43 -9.94 -0.87
C LEU A 163 1.14 -10.71 -0.57
N ALA A 164 0.00 -10.03 -0.52
CA ALA A 164 -1.30 -10.69 -0.36
C ALA A 164 -1.57 -11.70 -1.49
N ALA A 165 -1.28 -11.31 -2.74
CA ALA A 165 -1.42 -12.21 -3.89
C ALA A 165 -0.43 -13.40 -3.83
N GLN A 166 0.80 -13.20 -3.34
CA GLN A 166 1.79 -14.28 -3.17
C GLN A 166 1.47 -15.23 -2.00
N ALA A 167 0.58 -14.83 -1.09
CA ALA A 167 0.13 -15.69 0.01
C ALA A 167 -0.98 -16.67 -0.40
N HIS A 168 -1.56 -16.52 -1.60
CA HIS A 168 -2.52 -17.47 -2.14
C HIS A 168 -1.87 -18.84 -2.43
N GLU A 169 -2.69 -19.89 -2.35
CA GLU A 169 -2.24 -21.23 -2.74
C GLU A 169 -1.78 -21.23 -4.21
N ALA A 170 -0.66 -21.90 -4.46
CA ALA A 170 -0.16 -22.06 -5.81
C ALA A 170 -1.14 -22.89 -6.65
N ASP A 171 -1.21 -22.57 -7.94
CA ASP A 171 -1.99 -23.34 -8.89
C ASP A 171 -1.36 -24.74 -9.07
N PRO A 172 -2.08 -25.85 -8.78
CA PRO A 172 -1.54 -27.19 -8.93
C PRO A 172 -1.30 -27.58 -10.40
N ASP A 173 -1.98 -26.93 -11.34
CA ASP A 173 -1.90 -27.24 -12.77
C ASP A 173 -0.85 -26.38 -13.50
N HIS A 174 -0.37 -25.30 -12.87
CA HIS A 174 0.57 -24.34 -13.47
C HIS A 174 1.75 -24.00 -12.56
N ASP A 175 2.97 -24.40 -12.96
CA ASP A 175 4.20 -24.06 -12.25
C ASP A 175 4.81 -22.80 -12.87
N LEU A 176 4.58 -21.64 -12.23
CA LEU A 176 5.03 -20.34 -12.72
C LEU A 176 6.54 -20.27 -12.98
N SER A 177 7.37 -21.05 -12.28
CA SER A 177 8.82 -21.07 -12.49
C SER A 177 9.23 -21.67 -13.84
N ARG A 178 8.32 -22.43 -14.47
CA ARG A 178 8.51 -23.13 -15.75
C ARG A 178 7.53 -22.68 -16.84
N ASP A 179 6.38 -22.17 -16.41
CA ASP A 179 5.27 -21.82 -17.30
C ASP A 179 5.23 -20.34 -17.62
N VAL A 180 5.96 -19.48 -16.92
CA VAL A 180 6.12 -18.07 -17.26
C VAL A 180 7.60 -17.72 -17.34
N ILE A 181 8.03 -17.18 -18.48
CA ILE A 181 9.40 -16.70 -18.69
C ILE A 181 9.35 -15.21 -18.95
N VAL A 182 9.93 -14.42 -18.07
CA VAL A 182 10.05 -12.96 -18.22
C VAL A 182 11.37 -12.64 -18.93
N HIS A 183 11.28 -11.99 -20.08
CA HIS A 183 12.42 -11.53 -20.88
C HIS A 183 12.79 -10.08 -20.59
N GLY A 184 11.80 -9.26 -20.20
CA GLY A 184 12.00 -7.85 -19.88
C GLY A 184 10.93 -7.36 -18.94
N HIS A 185 11.31 -6.46 -18.03
CA HIS A 185 10.39 -5.78 -17.12
C HIS A 185 10.71 -4.28 -17.10
N LYS A 186 9.77 -3.49 -17.63
CA LYS A 186 9.86 -2.04 -17.73
C LYS A 186 8.83 -1.42 -16.82
N ARG A 187 9.30 -0.68 -15.81
CA ARG A 187 8.45 0.17 -14.99
C ARG A 187 8.28 1.52 -15.65
N ALA A 188 7.20 1.66 -16.42
CA ALA A 188 6.99 2.75 -17.35
C ALA A 188 6.62 4.07 -16.66
N TYR A 189 5.84 4.02 -15.57
CA TYR A 189 5.36 5.21 -14.87
C TYR A 189 5.13 4.93 -13.38
N MET A 190 5.37 5.93 -12.52
CA MET A 190 5.00 5.89 -11.11
C MET A 190 4.52 7.26 -10.63
N ASN A 191 3.38 7.23 -9.96
CA ASN A 191 2.82 8.30 -9.14
C ASN A 191 1.87 7.64 -8.11
N PHE A 192 0.67 8.18 -7.91
CA PHE A 192 -0.38 7.54 -7.11
C PHE A 192 -0.66 6.10 -7.57
N PHE A 193 -0.81 5.88 -8.88
CA PHE A 193 -0.77 4.56 -9.52
C PHE A 193 0.54 4.39 -10.28
N ALA A 194 0.89 3.13 -10.62
CA ALA A 194 2.03 2.83 -11.47
C ALA A 194 1.60 2.09 -12.74
N MET A 195 2.45 2.11 -13.76
CA MET A 195 2.28 1.34 -14.99
C MET A 195 3.54 0.51 -15.21
N GLU A 196 3.36 -0.80 -15.37
CA GLU A 196 4.43 -1.73 -15.66
C GLU A 196 4.17 -2.44 -17.00
N GLU A 197 5.24 -2.72 -17.73
CA GLU A 197 5.23 -3.49 -18.98
C GLU A 197 6.17 -4.68 -18.82
N MET A 198 5.75 -5.86 -19.24
CA MET A 198 6.61 -7.05 -19.29
C MET A 198 6.60 -7.68 -20.67
N ASP A 199 7.79 -8.03 -21.15
CA ASP A 199 7.98 -8.96 -22.27
C ASP A 199 8.08 -10.36 -21.67
N LEU A 200 7.11 -11.21 -21.96
CA LEU A 200 7.03 -12.54 -21.37
C LEU A 200 6.53 -13.61 -22.35
N GLN A 201 6.83 -14.86 -22.03
CA GLN A 201 6.19 -16.03 -22.61
C GLN A 201 5.40 -16.75 -21.53
N PHE A 202 4.31 -17.41 -21.93
CA PHE A 202 3.55 -18.29 -21.05
C PHE A 202 3.31 -19.66 -21.71
N ARG A 203 3.12 -20.69 -20.89
CA ARG A 203 2.78 -22.06 -21.33
C ARG A 203 1.40 -22.08 -21.98
N ARG A 204 1.33 -22.60 -23.20
CA ARG A 204 0.07 -22.88 -23.90
C ARG A 204 -0.47 -24.25 -23.50
N TYR A 205 -1.77 -24.46 -23.72
CA TYR A 205 -2.43 -25.74 -23.46
C TYR A 205 -1.92 -26.91 -24.31
N ASP A 206 -1.21 -26.65 -25.41
CA ASP A 206 -0.52 -27.69 -26.20
C ASP A 206 0.86 -28.07 -25.63
N GLY A 207 1.25 -27.48 -24.50
CA GLY A 207 2.54 -27.69 -23.85
C GLY A 207 3.69 -26.85 -24.41
N SER A 208 3.50 -26.12 -25.52
CA SER A 208 4.51 -25.20 -26.06
C SER A 208 4.53 -23.87 -25.31
N LEU A 209 5.62 -23.10 -25.43
CA LEU A 209 5.64 -21.71 -24.99
C LEU A 209 5.01 -20.81 -26.05
N SER A 210 4.35 -19.74 -25.61
CA SER A 210 3.90 -18.67 -26.50
C SER A 210 5.07 -18.01 -27.23
N GLN A 211 4.78 -17.25 -28.29
CA GLN A 211 5.72 -16.20 -28.70
C GLN A 211 5.89 -15.19 -27.56
N VAL A 212 6.99 -14.45 -27.55
CA VAL A 212 7.17 -13.33 -26.61
C VAL A 212 6.06 -12.32 -26.86
N VAL A 213 5.31 -12.00 -25.82
CA VAL A 213 4.25 -11.00 -25.85
C VAL A 213 4.59 -9.88 -24.87
N ASN A 214 4.21 -8.66 -25.23
CA ASN A 214 4.27 -7.52 -24.32
C ASN A 214 2.91 -7.35 -23.61
N ARG A 215 2.94 -7.12 -22.29
CA ARG A 215 1.75 -6.82 -21.48
C ARG A 215 2.00 -5.60 -20.62
N GLY A 216 1.18 -4.57 -20.82
CA GLY A 216 1.12 -3.39 -19.95
C GLY A 216 0.02 -3.55 -18.91
N VAL A 217 0.30 -3.21 -17.66
CA VAL A 217 -0.59 -3.38 -16.51
C VAL A 217 -0.58 -2.14 -15.61
N ALA A 218 -1.78 -1.67 -15.28
CA ALA A 218 -1.98 -0.68 -14.24
C ALA A 218 -1.81 -1.32 -12.84
N MET A 219 -0.92 -0.73 -12.05
CA MET A 219 -0.62 -1.16 -10.69
C MET A 219 -1.32 -0.24 -9.71
N VAL A 220 -2.33 -0.79 -9.03
CA VAL A 220 -3.25 -0.04 -8.16
C VAL A 220 -3.02 -0.46 -6.70
N GLY A 221 -3.26 -1.73 -6.39
CA GLY A 221 -3.24 -2.26 -5.03
C GLY A 221 -4.52 -3.03 -4.72
N GLN A 222 -4.95 -2.99 -3.46
CA GLN A 222 -6.23 -3.55 -3.05
C GLN A 222 -7.18 -2.44 -2.60
N ALA A 223 -8.48 -2.65 -2.81
CA ALA A 223 -9.52 -1.75 -2.34
C ALA A 223 -10.60 -2.51 -1.56
N ALA A 224 -11.20 -1.83 -0.60
CA ALA A 224 -12.39 -2.30 0.10
C ALA A 224 -13.59 -1.46 -0.35
N VAL A 225 -14.68 -2.15 -0.69
CA VAL A 225 -15.94 -1.55 -1.14
C VAL A 225 -17.05 -2.01 -0.22
N VAL A 226 -17.90 -1.09 0.25
CA VAL A 226 -19.05 -1.41 1.09
C VAL A 226 -20.29 -0.73 0.56
N LEU A 227 -21.33 -1.53 0.29
CA LEU A 227 -22.68 -1.05 0.04
C LEU A 227 -23.42 -0.95 1.39
N PRO A 228 -23.66 0.26 1.93
CA PRO A 228 -24.43 0.41 3.16
C PRO A 228 -25.89 0.05 2.89
N TYR A 229 -26.44 -0.81 3.73
CA TYR A 229 -27.82 -1.30 3.63
C TYR A 229 -28.54 -1.19 4.98
N ASP A 230 -29.71 -0.57 4.96
CA ASP A 230 -30.66 -0.55 6.06
C ASP A 230 -31.73 -1.64 5.83
N PRO A 231 -31.67 -2.77 6.54
CA PRO A 231 -32.63 -3.86 6.38
C PRO A 231 -34.03 -3.53 6.91
N PHE A 232 -34.17 -2.54 7.80
CA PHE A 232 -35.47 -2.13 8.35
C PHE A 232 -36.25 -1.34 7.32
N ARG A 233 -35.62 -0.31 6.75
CA ARG A 233 -36.22 0.59 5.76
C ARG A 233 -36.11 0.09 4.35
N ASP A 234 -35.29 -0.92 4.14
CA ASP A 234 -35.00 -1.51 2.84
C ASP A 234 -34.39 -0.51 1.85
N GLN A 235 -33.37 0.17 2.33
CA GLN A 235 -32.72 1.26 1.64
C GLN A 235 -31.22 1.03 1.58
N VAL A 236 -30.60 1.55 0.53
CA VAL A 236 -29.14 1.64 0.40
C VAL A 236 -28.72 3.10 0.36
N LEU A 237 -27.45 3.35 0.70
CA LEU A 237 -26.81 4.63 0.45
C LEU A 237 -25.77 4.45 -0.66
N LEU A 238 -25.81 5.32 -1.66
CA LEU A 238 -24.78 5.46 -2.68
C LEU A 238 -24.09 6.81 -2.53
N VAL A 239 -22.85 6.88 -2.96
CA VAL A 239 -22.09 8.13 -3.11
C VAL A 239 -21.90 8.42 -4.60
N GLU A 240 -21.88 9.70 -4.98
CA GLU A 240 -21.50 10.13 -6.32
C GLU A 240 -20.23 10.96 -6.25
N GLN A 241 -19.27 10.62 -7.10
CA GLN A 241 -18.01 11.35 -7.24
C GLN A 241 -17.55 11.40 -8.70
N PHE A 242 -16.67 12.36 -8.99
CA PHE A 242 -16.01 12.47 -10.29
C PHE A 242 -14.91 11.40 -10.42
N ARG A 243 -15.02 10.56 -11.45
CA ARG A 243 -14.01 9.56 -11.80
C ARG A 243 -13.16 10.01 -12.98
N ALA A 244 -11.96 10.50 -12.68
CA ALA A 244 -11.02 10.99 -13.70
C ALA A 244 -10.67 9.93 -14.76
N ALA A 245 -10.56 8.66 -14.38
CA ALA A 245 -10.21 7.57 -15.29
C ALA A 245 -11.26 7.39 -16.40
N THR A 246 -12.55 7.50 -16.07
CA THR A 246 -13.63 7.36 -17.06
C THR A 246 -13.73 8.60 -17.95
N PHE A 247 -13.52 9.80 -17.37
CA PHE A 247 -13.43 11.04 -18.15
C PHE A 247 -12.29 11.01 -19.19
N ILE A 248 -11.08 10.61 -18.78
CA ILE A 248 -9.94 10.45 -19.69
C ILE A 248 -10.23 9.39 -20.76
N GLY A 249 -10.95 8.33 -20.38
CA GLY A 249 -11.45 7.31 -21.30
C GLY A 249 -12.53 7.78 -22.28
N GLY A 250 -13.02 9.02 -22.15
CA GLY A 250 -14.00 9.63 -23.05
C GLY A 250 -15.46 9.46 -22.61
N GLU A 251 -15.72 9.02 -21.37
CA GLU A 251 -17.07 8.99 -20.79
C GLU A 251 -17.62 10.42 -20.67
N LYS A 252 -18.87 10.60 -21.09
CA LYS A 252 -19.58 11.88 -21.07
C LYS A 252 -20.26 12.15 -19.72
N GLN A 253 -20.44 11.11 -18.91
CA GLN A 253 -21.01 11.18 -17.56
C GLN A 253 -20.01 10.61 -16.54
N PRO A 254 -18.89 11.31 -16.25
CA PRO A 254 -17.83 10.79 -15.37
C PRO A 254 -18.15 10.93 -13.88
N TRP A 255 -19.29 11.52 -13.51
CA TRP A 255 -19.82 11.45 -12.15
C TRP A 255 -20.60 10.15 -12.01
N MET A 256 -20.12 9.27 -11.14
CA MET A 256 -20.63 7.89 -11.05
C MET A 256 -21.20 7.64 -9.66
N TRP A 257 -22.37 7.01 -9.61
CA TRP A 257 -22.97 6.49 -8.39
C TRP A 257 -22.35 5.14 -8.04
N GLU A 258 -21.81 5.05 -6.83
CA GLU A 258 -20.96 3.96 -6.37
C GLU A 258 -21.29 3.63 -4.90
N PRO A 259 -20.91 2.44 -4.39
CA PRO A 259 -20.84 2.20 -2.97
C PRO A 259 -19.66 3.00 -2.38
N VAL A 260 -19.59 3.08 -1.05
CA VAL A 260 -18.43 3.67 -0.36
C VAL A 260 -17.21 2.77 -0.60
N ALA A 261 -16.07 3.35 -0.95
CA ALA A 261 -14.89 2.57 -1.29
C ALA A 261 -13.58 3.33 -1.12
N GLY A 262 -12.52 2.60 -0.74
CA GLY A 262 -11.18 3.16 -0.70
C GLY A 262 -10.07 2.11 -0.69
N LEU A 263 -8.84 2.58 -0.83
CA LEU A 263 -7.66 1.71 -0.88
C LEU A 263 -7.36 1.14 0.50
N ILE A 264 -6.91 -0.11 0.53
CA ILE A 264 -6.49 -0.77 1.75
C ILE A 264 -5.05 -0.36 2.06
N ASP A 265 -4.84 0.18 3.26
CA ASP A 265 -3.51 0.58 3.69
C ASP A 265 -2.68 -0.61 4.20
N PRO A 266 -1.35 -0.53 4.15
CA PRO A 266 -0.48 -1.60 4.64
C PRO A 266 -0.76 -1.96 6.10
N GLY A 267 -1.01 -3.24 6.38
CA GLY A 267 -1.33 -3.74 7.72
C GLY A 267 -2.81 -3.60 8.10
N GLU A 268 -3.64 -2.97 7.27
CA GLU A 268 -5.08 -2.89 7.43
C GLU A 268 -5.77 -4.14 6.85
N THR A 269 -6.85 -4.60 7.49
CA THR A 269 -7.69 -5.67 6.91
C THR A 269 -8.74 -5.06 5.97
N PRO A 270 -9.22 -5.79 4.95
CA PRO A 270 -10.27 -5.28 4.07
C PRO A 270 -11.54 -4.81 4.81
N GLN A 271 -11.89 -5.48 5.91
CA GLN A 271 -13.02 -5.11 6.76
C GLN A 271 -12.77 -3.81 7.53
N ALA A 272 -11.56 -3.63 8.06
CA ALA A 272 -11.18 -2.40 8.75
C ALA A 272 -11.22 -1.21 7.79
N ALA A 273 -10.66 -1.39 6.58
CA ALA A 273 -10.70 -0.38 5.51
C ALA A 273 -12.16 -0.02 5.16
N ALA A 274 -13.02 -1.01 4.89
CA ALA A 274 -14.43 -0.76 4.61
C ALA A 274 -15.16 0.04 5.71
N ILE A 275 -14.87 -0.24 6.99
CA ILE A 275 -15.47 0.49 8.12
C ILE A 275 -14.93 1.91 8.22
N ARG A 276 -13.62 2.10 8.01
CA ARG A 276 -12.96 3.41 8.01
C ARG A 276 -13.54 4.29 6.90
N GLU A 277 -13.59 3.78 5.67
CA GLU A 277 -14.13 4.51 4.52
C GLU A 277 -15.61 4.85 4.69
N ALA A 278 -16.43 3.91 5.21
CA ALA A 278 -17.85 4.18 5.48
C ALA A 278 -18.06 5.37 6.44
N LYS A 279 -17.15 5.52 7.41
CA LYS A 279 -17.17 6.63 8.36
C LYS A 279 -16.65 7.92 7.73
N GLU A 280 -15.55 7.85 6.99
CA GLU A 280 -14.89 9.02 6.36
C GLU A 280 -15.74 9.62 5.23
N GLU A 281 -16.19 8.80 4.27
CA GLU A 281 -16.91 9.27 3.09
C GLU A 281 -18.39 9.59 3.39
N ALA A 282 -19.06 8.77 4.20
CA ALA A 282 -20.51 8.80 4.36
C ALA A 282 -21.00 9.06 5.81
N GLY A 283 -20.10 9.22 6.78
CA GLY A 283 -20.49 9.46 8.17
C GLY A 283 -21.25 8.29 8.81
N LEU A 284 -21.05 7.07 8.29
CA LEU A 284 -21.80 5.89 8.69
C LEU A 284 -21.06 5.04 9.71
N THR A 285 -21.81 4.52 10.69
CA THR A 285 -21.34 3.43 11.55
C THR A 285 -21.90 2.10 11.04
N ILE A 286 -21.01 1.21 10.60
CA ILE A 286 -21.37 -0.14 10.14
C ILE A 286 -21.45 -1.09 11.34
N ALA A 287 -22.61 -1.71 11.53
CA ALA A 287 -22.83 -2.64 12.64
C ALA A 287 -22.38 -4.07 12.32
N LYS A 288 -22.40 -4.47 11.04
CA LYS A 288 -21.98 -5.80 10.57
C LYS A 288 -21.61 -5.72 9.09
N LEU A 289 -20.53 -6.39 8.69
CA LEU A 289 -20.18 -6.58 7.29
C LEU A 289 -20.54 -7.99 6.83
N GLU A 290 -21.15 -8.10 5.67
CA GLU A 290 -21.40 -9.34 4.95
C GLU A 290 -20.47 -9.40 3.73
N PRO A 291 -19.59 -10.41 3.60
CA PRO A 291 -18.74 -10.53 2.42
C PRO A 291 -19.58 -10.84 1.18
N VAL A 292 -19.39 -10.05 0.12
CA VAL A 292 -20.07 -10.21 -1.17
C VAL A 292 -19.18 -10.96 -2.14
N THR A 293 -17.98 -10.42 -2.43
CA THR A 293 -17.03 -11.02 -3.36
C THR A 293 -15.60 -10.53 -3.09
N GLN A 294 -14.63 -11.26 -3.60
CA GLN A 294 -13.23 -10.89 -3.67
C GLN A 294 -12.76 -11.20 -5.09
N ALA A 295 -12.40 -10.17 -5.86
CA ALA A 295 -12.18 -10.33 -7.29
C ALA A 295 -11.23 -9.27 -7.86
N TYR A 296 -10.65 -9.57 -9.03
CA TYR A 296 -9.94 -8.57 -9.83
C TYR A 296 -10.95 -7.69 -10.58
N SER A 297 -10.76 -6.37 -10.55
CA SER A 297 -11.67 -5.43 -11.23
C SER A 297 -11.57 -5.53 -12.75
N SER A 298 -10.35 -5.71 -13.28
CA SER A 298 -10.08 -5.92 -14.71
C SER A 298 -8.79 -6.72 -14.93
N SER A 299 -8.88 -8.04 -14.84
CA SER A 299 -7.72 -8.96 -14.85
C SER A 299 -6.86 -8.91 -16.13
N GLY A 300 -7.33 -8.28 -17.20
CA GLY A 300 -6.57 -8.11 -18.44
C GLY A 300 -5.66 -6.88 -18.47
N SER A 301 -5.87 -5.89 -17.58
CA SER A 301 -5.19 -4.58 -17.66
C SER A 301 -4.86 -3.96 -16.31
N SER A 302 -5.41 -4.46 -15.21
CA SER A 302 -5.20 -3.94 -13.85
C SER A 302 -4.87 -5.08 -12.89
N SER A 303 -3.94 -4.82 -11.97
CA SER A 303 -3.67 -5.69 -10.83
C SER A 303 -4.57 -5.41 -9.63
N GLU A 304 -5.52 -4.47 -9.75
CA GLU A 304 -6.43 -4.12 -8.66
C GLU A 304 -7.28 -5.31 -8.21
N PHE A 305 -7.26 -5.56 -6.90
CA PHE A 305 -8.06 -6.58 -6.26
C PHE A 305 -9.04 -5.93 -5.27
N ILE A 306 -10.34 -6.17 -5.47
CA ILE A 306 -11.40 -5.55 -4.69
C ILE A 306 -12.04 -6.54 -3.72
N HIS A 307 -12.27 -6.09 -2.50
CA HIS A 307 -13.04 -6.79 -1.48
C HIS A 307 -14.38 -6.07 -1.31
N VAL A 308 -15.47 -6.71 -1.71
CA VAL A 308 -16.80 -6.10 -1.70
C VAL A 308 -17.61 -6.64 -0.53
N PHE A 309 -18.29 -5.74 0.17
CA PHE A 309 -19.13 -6.02 1.32
C PHE A 309 -20.50 -5.37 1.19
N VAL A 310 -21.49 -5.93 1.88
CA VAL A 310 -22.69 -5.21 2.31
C VAL A 310 -22.52 -4.85 3.78
N GLY A 311 -22.67 -3.57 4.12
CA GLY A 311 -22.55 -3.06 5.48
C GLY A 311 -23.93 -2.77 6.08
N LEU A 312 -24.33 -3.51 7.11
CA LEU A 312 -25.60 -3.29 7.79
C LEU A 312 -25.51 -2.04 8.68
N THR A 313 -26.40 -1.08 8.46
CA THR A 313 -26.41 0.19 9.20
C THR A 313 -27.83 0.76 9.34
N ASP A 314 -28.00 1.78 10.18
CA ASP A 314 -29.23 2.57 10.29
C ASP A 314 -29.05 3.88 9.52
N LEU A 315 -29.68 3.99 8.35
CA LEU A 315 -29.52 5.15 7.47
C LEU A 315 -30.28 6.40 7.98
N CYS A 316 -30.96 6.34 9.13
CA CYS A 316 -31.44 7.54 9.82
C CYS A 316 -30.36 8.22 10.68
N GLN A 317 -29.25 7.55 10.97
CA GLN A 317 -28.16 8.08 11.78
C GLN A 317 -26.93 8.30 10.91
N ILE A 318 -26.99 9.36 10.10
CA ILE A 318 -25.85 9.84 9.31
C ILE A 318 -25.23 11.01 10.08
N ASP A 319 -23.96 10.88 10.46
CA ASP A 319 -23.21 11.91 11.17
C ASP A 319 -22.04 12.39 10.30
N GLY A 320 -22.24 13.48 9.56
CA GLY A 320 -21.22 14.01 8.64
C GLY A 320 -21.15 13.28 7.29
N GLY A 321 -19.94 13.20 6.74
CA GLY A 321 -19.63 12.70 5.38
C GLY A 321 -19.10 13.81 4.45
N GLY A 322 -18.76 13.45 3.21
CA GLY A 322 -18.24 14.38 2.20
C GLY A 322 -16.72 14.28 1.95
N GLY A 323 -16.06 13.23 2.43
CA GLY A 323 -14.63 12.99 2.25
C GLY A 323 -13.77 13.58 3.37
N VAL A 324 -12.46 13.33 3.32
CA VAL A 324 -11.49 13.82 4.32
C VAL A 324 -11.04 15.24 3.99
N ALA A 325 -11.00 16.12 5.00
CA ALA A 325 -10.50 17.49 4.84
C ALA A 325 -9.04 17.50 4.35
N GLY A 326 -8.83 17.95 3.11
CA GLY A 326 -7.51 17.98 2.46
C GLY A 326 -7.37 17.00 1.29
N GLU A 327 -8.30 16.07 1.14
CA GLU A 327 -8.48 15.27 -0.07
C GLU A 327 -9.38 16.05 -1.04
N ASN A 328 -9.06 16.01 -2.35
CA ASN A 328 -9.86 16.70 -3.38
C ASN A 328 -11.10 15.87 -3.77
N GLU A 329 -11.82 15.40 -2.77
CA GLU A 329 -13.00 14.56 -2.92
C GLU A 329 -14.25 15.41 -2.69
N ASP A 330 -15.06 15.57 -3.73
CA ASP A 330 -16.37 16.23 -3.67
C ASP A 330 -17.45 15.16 -3.83
N LEU A 331 -17.95 14.69 -2.69
CA LEU A 331 -18.88 13.57 -2.58
C LEU A 331 -20.28 14.08 -2.23
N ARG A 332 -21.29 13.58 -2.94
CA ARG A 332 -22.68 13.66 -2.50
C ARG A 332 -23.27 12.28 -2.28
N SER A 333 -24.13 12.13 -1.29
CA SER A 333 -24.80 10.86 -0.98
C SER A 333 -26.27 10.87 -1.40
N GLN A 334 -26.78 9.70 -1.77
CA GLN A 334 -28.20 9.48 -2.01
C GLN A 334 -28.65 8.19 -1.32
N ILE A 335 -29.70 8.30 -0.51
CA ILE A 335 -30.44 7.14 -0.01
C ILE A 335 -31.55 6.81 -1.01
N LEU A 336 -31.65 5.54 -1.39
CA LEU A 336 -32.73 5.06 -2.23
C LEU A 336 -33.23 3.69 -1.79
N GLY A 337 -34.50 3.40 -2.09
CA GLY A 337 -35.09 2.09 -1.82
C GLY A 337 -34.48 1.00 -2.68
N PHE A 338 -34.44 -0.23 -2.17
CA PHE A 338 -33.92 -1.38 -2.89
C PHE A 338 -34.55 -1.57 -4.28
N ASP A 339 -35.88 -1.43 -4.41
CA ASP A 339 -36.57 -1.56 -5.70
C ASP A 339 -36.19 -0.45 -6.69
N GLN A 340 -35.78 0.73 -6.20
CA GLN A 340 -35.25 1.79 -7.06
C GLN A 340 -33.83 1.45 -7.51
N LEU A 341 -33.01 0.90 -6.61
CA LEU A 341 -31.65 0.45 -6.94
C LEU A 341 -31.72 -0.59 -8.06
N MET A 342 -32.52 -1.64 -7.89
CA MET A 342 -32.63 -2.73 -8.86
C MET A 342 -33.14 -2.25 -10.21
N ARG A 343 -34.14 -1.35 -10.24
CA ARG A 343 -34.57 -0.71 -11.50
C ARG A 343 -33.43 0.04 -12.17
N GLY A 344 -32.62 0.80 -11.42
CA GLY A 344 -31.47 1.49 -11.99
C GLY A 344 -30.38 0.55 -12.52
N ILE A 345 -30.23 -0.65 -11.95
CA ILE A 345 -29.35 -1.70 -12.47
C ILE A 345 -29.91 -2.26 -13.78
N ASP A 346 -31.20 -2.63 -13.81
CA ASP A 346 -31.86 -3.19 -14.99
C ASP A 346 -31.93 -2.19 -16.15
N ASP A 347 -32.11 -0.89 -15.84
CA ASP A 347 -32.14 0.21 -16.79
C ASP A 347 -30.73 0.68 -17.22
N LEU A 348 -29.66 0.03 -16.74
CA LEU A 348 -28.26 0.35 -17.05
C LEU A 348 -27.85 1.81 -16.70
N ILE A 349 -28.49 2.38 -15.67
CA ILE A 349 -28.16 3.71 -15.14
C ILE A 349 -26.83 3.64 -14.40
N TYR A 350 -26.64 2.60 -13.60
CA TYR A 350 -25.42 2.39 -12.81
C TYR A 350 -24.37 1.65 -13.63
N ARG A 351 -23.18 2.24 -13.75
CA ARG A 351 -22.06 1.71 -14.55
C ARG A 351 -20.84 1.33 -13.72
N ASP A 352 -21.02 1.27 -12.40
CA ASP A 352 -19.98 0.82 -11.48
C ASP A 352 -20.12 -0.69 -11.22
N MET A 353 -19.04 -1.44 -11.50
CA MET A 353 -19.05 -2.91 -11.39
C MET A 353 -19.20 -3.41 -9.94
N PRO A 354 -18.50 -2.85 -8.94
CA PRO A 354 -18.75 -3.14 -7.53
C PRO A 354 -20.21 -2.90 -7.12
N LEU A 355 -20.84 -1.79 -7.51
CA LEU A 355 -22.24 -1.51 -7.24
C LEU A 355 -23.16 -2.59 -7.82
N VAL A 356 -22.99 -2.90 -9.11
CA VAL A 356 -23.79 -3.93 -9.78
C VAL A 356 -23.64 -5.28 -9.08
N THR A 357 -22.42 -5.64 -8.71
CA THR A 357 -22.11 -6.89 -8.02
C THR A 357 -22.78 -6.94 -6.64
N ALA A 358 -22.64 -5.89 -5.83
CA ALA A 358 -23.21 -5.81 -4.50
C ALA A 358 -24.75 -5.78 -4.52
N ALA A 359 -25.36 -5.06 -5.47
CA ALA A 359 -26.80 -5.00 -5.63
C ALA A 359 -27.40 -6.35 -6.02
N LEU A 360 -26.78 -7.04 -7.00
CA LEU A 360 -27.22 -8.37 -7.42
C LEU A 360 -27.04 -9.41 -6.32
N TRP A 361 -25.95 -9.36 -5.56
CA TRP A 361 -25.77 -10.20 -4.39
C TRP A 361 -26.85 -9.89 -3.34
N LEU A 362 -27.05 -8.61 -3.01
CA LEU A 362 -28.05 -8.19 -2.04
C LEU A 362 -29.43 -8.71 -2.44
N SER A 363 -29.81 -8.65 -3.72
CA SER A 363 -31.09 -9.17 -4.21
C SER A 363 -31.35 -10.64 -3.83
N ARG A 364 -30.30 -11.46 -3.75
CA ARG A 364 -30.38 -12.90 -3.42
C ARG A 364 -30.36 -13.18 -1.92
N HIS A 365 -29.85 -12.24 -1.12
CA HIS A 365 -29.63 -12.41 0.31
C HIS A 365 -30.47 -11.48 1.19
N ARG A 366 -31.19 -10.54 0.58
CA ARG A 366 -31.98 -9.50 1.24
C ARG A 366 -32.97 -10.05 2.26
N ASP A 367 -33.77 -11.04 1.91
CA ASP A 367 -34.79 -11.57 2.81
C ASP A 367 -34.19 -12.19 4.09
N ARG A 368 -33.02 -12.84 3.96
CA ARG A 368 -32.24 -13.31 5.10
C ARG A 368 -31.81 -12.13 5.98
N LEU A 369 -31.17 -11.11 5.40
CA LEU A 369 -30.68 -9.96 6.17
C LEU A 369 -31.81 -9.18 6.87
N ARG A 370 -32.99 -9.14 6.28
CA ARG A 370 -34.19 -8.49 6.87
C ARG A 370 -34.84 -9.31 7.99
N SER A 371 -34.60 -10.62 8.04
CA SER A 371 -35.18 -11.53 9.05
C SER A 371 -34.27 -11.75 10.27
N GLU A 372 -32.96 -11.68 10.11
CA GLU A 372 -31.96 -11.89 11.18
C GLU A 372 -31.98 -10.84 12.31
N ARG A 373 -32.78 -9.77 12.20
CA ARG A 373 -32.89 -8.70 13.22
C ARG A 373 -34.33 -8.40 13.66
N ARG A 374 -35.25 -9.37 13.48
CA ARG A 374 -36.58 -9.33 14.12
C ARG A 374 -36.57 -9.87 15.53
#